data_AF-A0A956QXA8-F1
#
_entry.id   AF-A0A956QXA8-F1
#
_cell.length_a   1.000
_cell.length_b   1.000
_cell.length_c   1.000
_cell.angle_alpha   90.00
_cell.angle_beta   90.00
_cell.angle_gamma   90.00
#
_symmetry.space_group_name_H-M   'P 1'
#
loop_
_entity.id
_entity.type
_entity.pdbx_description
1 polymer ?
#
loop_
_entity_poly.entity_id
_entity_poly.type
_entity_poly.pdbx_seq_one_letter_code
_entity_poly.pdbx_strand_id
1 'polypeptide(L)'
;MSSNLSSIRSAARFLSRVLPLFVCLAVLATSRVEALGSKVFKEVDQALASVTFDTYGGLVRCNLPADLRAGDTISGTIQMEPDGSNDSYKQRSLKKLNDYIVFVGKHEVYARLGTFRFNIPPDTTSLEIRLSNKKGANLGSETIEVAPATSESEPASYKVSSFVEANKPVAITGDFPGDFRMNEVTVNDQAATPLAQSPRSLVFLPPENMSGTLKLRLKEGKHLFRGEFTALSVSLSMVTNKVERGKSHSLLVRVVGLKDNAPSVMVKVQNLTPQIVNLEGGDVQSVGAKSDTGTWELKREVLGARVGAFRIVAALVPSEKKNNLSQSVD
;
A
#
# COMPACT_ATOMS: atom_id res chain seq x y z
N MET A 1 -51.96 -76.55 -13.09
CA MET A 1 -53.25 -76.66 -12.37
C MET A 1 -53.06 -76.08 -10.98
N SER A 2 -54.05 -75.31 -10.51
CA SER A 2 -54.42 -75.00 -9.10
C SER A 2 -53.33 -74.40 -8.18
N SER A 3 -53.35 -73.11 -7.84
CA SER A 3 -54.27 -72.35 -6.96
C SER A 3 -53.82 -72.25 -5.49
N ASN A 4 -53.65 -70.99 -5.06
CA ASN A 4 -53.88 -70.36 -3.74
C ASN A 4 -54.26 -71.20 -2.50
N LEU A 5 -53.71 -70.82 -1.33
CA LEU A 5 -54.39 -70.29 -0.11
C LEU A 5 -53.43 -70.37 1.13
N SER A 6 -53.06 -69.23 1.75
CA SER A 6 -53.48 -68.71 3.09
C SER A 6 -52.84 -69.46 4.30
N SER A 7 -52.54 -68.93 5.51
CA SER A 7 -52.83 -67.67 6.20
C SER A 7 -51.93 -67.50 7.46
N ILE A 8 -51.47 -66.27 7.74
CA ILE A 8 -51.51 -65.45 8.99
C ILE A 8 -51.19 -66.03 10.41
N ARG A 9 -50.39 -65.22 11.17
CA ARG A 9 -50.22 -65.01 12.65
C ARG A 9 -49.02 -65.72 13.29
N SER A 10 -48.34 -65.22 14.33
CA SER A 10 -48.04 -63.90 14.93
C SER A 10 -47.17 -64.20 16.17
N ALA A 11 -46.18 -63.34 16.44
CA ALA A 11 -45.60 -62.99 17.76
C ALA A 11 -44.53 -63.86 18.47
N ALA A 12 -43.60 -63.07 19.06
CA ALA A 12 -42.78 -63.26 20.27
C ALA A 12 -41.46 -64.06 20.17
N ARG A 13 -40.31 -63.38 20.03
CA ARG A 13 -39.38 -62.86 21.08
C ARG A 13 -38.63 -63.95 21.85
N PHE A 14 -37.28 -63.97 21.81
CA PHE A 14 -36.41 -63.55 22.94
C PHE A 14 -34.90 -63.68 22.64
N LEU A 15 -34.22 -62.54 22.75
CA LEU A 15 -32.86 -62.26 23.27
C LEU A 15 -31.71 -63.28 23.08
N SER A 16 -30.74 -62.87 22.27
CA SER A 16 -29.34 -63.30 22.34
C SER A 16 -28.46 -62.09 22.70
N ARG A 17 -27.56 -62.30 23.66
CA ARG A 17 -26.62 -61.36 24.26
C ARG A 17 -25.55 -60.91 23.25
N VAL A 18 -25.34 -59.60 23.13
CA VAL A 18 -24.10 -59.04 22.53
C VAL A 18 -23.56 -57.93 23.43
N LEU A 19 -22.33 -58.15 23.85
CA LEU A 19 -21.44 -57.29 24.62
C LEU A 19 -21.04 -56.06 23.78
N PRO A 20 -21.19 -54.80 24.25
CA PRO A 20 -20.71 -53.66 23.47
C PRO A 20 -19.22 -53.45 23.73
N LEU A 21 -18.41 -53.69 22.70
CA LEU A 21 -17.03 -53.24 22.61
C LEU A 21 -17.06 -51.70 22.51
N PHE A 22 -16.68 -51.03 23.61
CA PHE A 22 -16.45 -49.59 23.65
C PHE A 22 -15.25 -49.25 22.75
N VAL A 23 -15.51 -48.94 21.48
CA VAL A 23 -14.53 -48.29 20.60
C VAL A 23 -14.53 -46.81 20.97
N CYS A 24 -13.60 -46.41 21.84
CA CYS A 24 -13.20 -45.02 22.00
C CYS A 24 -12.57 -44.56 20.68
N LEU A 25 -13.41 -44.03 19.78
CA LEU A 25 -12.98 -43.26 18.63
C LEU A 25 -12.44 -41.92 19.17
N ALA A 26 -11.17 -41.92 19.56
CA ALA A 26 -10.43 -40.68 19.79
C ALA A 26 -10.36 -39.95 18.44
N VAL A 27 -11.32 -39.07 18.20
CA VAL A 27 -11.21 -38.04 17.17
C VAL A 27 -10.05 -37.16 17.63
N LEU A 28 -8.85 -37.50 17.17
CA LEU A 28 -7.72 -36.58 17.12
C LEU A 28 -8.17 -35.45 16.19
N ALA A 29 -8.85 -34.46 16.77
CA ALA A 29 -8.96 -33.15 16.19
C ALA A 29 -7.53 -32.63 16.05
N THR A 30 -6.91 -32.91 14.90
CA THR A 30 -5.71 -32.21 14.49
C THR A 30 -6.15 -30.77 14.29
N SER A 31 -6.06 -29.98 15.37
CA SER A 31 -5.99 -28.54 15.22
C SER A 31 -4.80 -28.30 14.30
N ARG A 32 -5.08 -27.89 13.05
CA ARG A 32 -4.06 -27.27 12.23
C ARG A 32 -3.61 -26.07 13.05
N VAL A 33 -2.43 -26.18 13.63
CA VAL A 33 -1.69 -25.05 14.14
C VAL A 33 -1.51 -24.14 12.93
N GLU A 34 -2.28 -23.05 12.86
CA GLU A 34 -2.04 -21.92 11.95
C GLU A 34 -0.75 -21.22 12.41
N ALA A 35 0.38 -21.91 12.32
CA ALA A 35 1.71 -21.35 12.47
C ALA A 35 2.31 -21.24 11.08
N LEU A 36 1.77 -20.32 10.29
CA LEU A 36 2.46 -19.74 9.14
C LEU A 36 2.32 -18.24 9.34
N GLY A 37 3.39 -17.63 9.84
CA GLY A 37 3.46 -16.19 10.02
C GLY A 37 3.16 -15.49 8.70
N SER A 38 2.45 -14.38 8.75
CA SER A 38 2.28 -13.51 7.61
C SER A 38 3.63 -13.00 7.16
N LYS A 39 3.84 -12.91 5.84
CA LYS A 39 5.01 -12.20 5.33
C LYS A 39 4.78 -10.71 5.60
N VAL A 40 5.75 -10.07 6.25
CA VAL A 40 5.67 -8.67 6.62
C VAL A 40 6.57 -7.85 5.71
N PHE A 41 6.05 -6.73 5.23
CA PHE A 41 6.77 -5.78 4.39
C PHE A 41 6.67 -4.39 5.00
N LYS A 42 7.80 -3.70 5.08
CA LYS A 42 7.89 -2.30 5.47
C LYS A 42 8.23 -1.46 4.25
N GLU A 43 7.42 -0.46 3.97
CA GLU A 43 7.69 0.58 3.00
C GLU A 43 7.66 1.92 3.72
N VAL A 44 8.74 2.68 3.62
CA VAL A 44 8.80 4.05 4.13
C VAL A 44 9.12 4.92 2.92
N ASP A 45 8.16 5.73 2.51
CA ASP A 45 8.38 6.82 1.57
C ASP A 45 8.64 8.12 2.33
N GLN A 46 8.71 9.26 1.63
CA GLN A 46 9.05 10.54 2.26
C GLN A 46 8.02 11.03 3.28
N ALA A 47 6.78 10.54 3.26
CA ALA A 47 5.71 11.03 4.13
C ALA A 47 4.85 9.94 4.78
N LEU A 48 4.88 8.72 4.26
CA LEU A 48 4.08 7.59 4.73
C LEU A 48 4.96 6.39 5.08
N ALA A 49 4.76 5.87 6.28
CA ALA A 49 5.24 4.56 6.69
C ALA A 49 4.10 3.55 6.58
N SER A 50 4.31 2.49 5.80
CA SER A 50 3.36 1.41 5.59
C SER A 50 3.93 0.07 6.06
N VAL A 51 3.19 -0.64 6.90
CA VAL A 51 3.46 -2.04 7.27
C VAL A 51 2.38 -2.91 6.67
N THR A 52 2.76 -3.81 5.76
CA THR A 52 1.84 -4.72 5.07
C THR A 52 2.05 -6.15 5.55
N PHE A 53 0.97 -6.79 5.96
CA PHE A 53 0.91 -8.19 6.32
C PHE A 53 0.21 -8.97 5.22
N ASP A 54 0.91 -9.94 4.63
CA ASP A 54 0.38 -10.88 3.67
C ASP A 54 -0.22 -12.09 4.40
N THR A 55 -1.55 -12.20 4.38
CA THR A 55 -2.31 -13.22 5.12
C THR A 55 -3.04 -14.16 4.17
N TYR A 56 -3.54 -15.29 4.68
CA TYR A 56 -4.36 -16.21 3.88
C TYR A 56 -5.67 -15.63 3.32
N GLY A 57 -6.11 -14.46 3.78
CA GLY A 57 -7.31 -13.77 3.29
C GLY A 57 -7.00 -12.57 2.41
N GLY A 58 -5.74 -12.31 2.09
CA GLY A 58 -5.29 -11.09 1.43
C GLY A 58 -4.46 -10.20 2.33
N LEU A 59 -4.32 -8.94 1.92
CA LEU A 59 -3.39 -8.01 2.56
C LEU A 59 -4.07 -7.19 3.66
N VAL A 60 -3.34 -6.97 4.75
CA VAL A 60 -3.68 -5.96 5.76
C VAL A 60 -2.54 -4.94 5.80
N ARG A 61 -2.82 -3.68 5.49
CA ARG A 61 -1.84 -2.60 5.45
C ARG A 61 -2.14 -1.58 6.53
N CYS A 62 -1.18 -1.32 7.41
CA CYS A 62 -1.23 -0.24 8.39
C CYS A 62 -0.41 0.94 7.86
N ASN A 63 -1.07 2.08 7.69
CA ASN A 63 -0.44 3.33 7.23
C ASN A 63 -0.33 4.30 8.41
N LEU A 64 0.87 4.84 8.59
CA LEU A 64 1.26 5.79 9.62
C LEU A 64 2.03 6.95 8.97
N PRO A 65 2.07 8.14 9.59
CA PRO A 65 2.97 9.19 9.14
C PRO A 65 4.42 8.68 9.16
N ALA A 66 5.26 9.07 8.21
CA ALA A 66 6.68 8.71 8.22
C ALA A 66 7.49 9.51 9.27
N ASP A 67 7.00 10.68 9.66
CA ASP A 67 7.66 11.63 10.54
C ASP A 67 7.24 11.46 12.01
N LEU A 68 7.07 10.23 12.49
CA LEU A 68 6.61 9.94 13.86
C LEU A 68 7.56 10.55 14.90
N ARG A 69 7.00 11.29 15.88
CA ARG A 69 7.75 11.78 17.04
C ARG A 69 7.11 11.40 18.36
N ALA A 70 7.95 11.22 19.37
CA ALA A 70 7.48 10.97 20.72
C ALA A 70 6.62 12.15 21.23
N GLY A 71 5.47 11.86 21.84
CA GLY A 71 4.51 12.86 22.30
C GLY A 71 3.47 13.30 21.28
N ASP A 72 3.62 12.93 19.99
CA ASP A 72 2.64 13.33 18.97
C ASP A 72 1.27 12.70 19.20
N THR A 73 0.22 13.44 18.85
CA THR A 73 -1.04 12.85 18.43
C THR A 73 -0.99 12.59 16.93
N ILE A 74 -1.25 11.36 16.52
CA ILE A 74 -1.29 10.98 15.11
C ILE A 74 -2.63 10.32 14.75
N SER A 75 -2.92 10.29 13.46
CA SER A 75 -3.94 9.42 12.88
C SER A 75 -3.35 8.54 11.79
N GLY A 76 -3.89 7.33 11.67
CA GLY A 76 -3.47 6.36 10.66
C GLY A 76 -4.66 5.58 10.10
N THR A 77 -4.37 4.77 9.08
CA THR A 77 -5.38 3.91 8.44
C THR A 77 -4.98 2.45 8.46
N ILE A 78 -5.99 1.57 8.48
CA ILE A 78 -5.86 0.15 8.18
C ILE A 78 -6.62 -0.12 6.87
N GLN A 79 -5.90 -0.54 5.84
CA GLN A 79 -6.48 -0.92 4.56
C GLN A 79 -6.45 -2.44 4.42
N MET A 80 -7.50 -3.00 3.84
CA MET A 80 -7.63 -4.43 3.60
C MET A 80 -7.88 -4.68 2.13
N GLU A 81 -7.08 -5.56 1.53
CA GLU A 81 -7.23 -5.98 0.14
C GLU A 81 -7.56 -7.48 0.14
N PRO A 82 -8.84 -7.87 0.07
CA PRO A 82 -9.22 -9.26 0.17
C PRO A 82 -8.87 -10.05 -1.09
N ASP A 83 -8.28 -11.23 -0.91
CA ASP A 83 -7.98 -12.14 -2.01
C ASP A 83 -9.25 -12.77 -2.59
N GLY A 84 -9.23 -13.03 -3.90
CA GLY A 84 -10.26 -13.82 -4.57
C GLY A 84 -10.43 -13.45 -6.03
N SER A 85 -10.62 -14.48 -6.86
CA SER A 85 -10.90 -14.32 -8.30
C SER A 85 -12.33 -13.88 -8.61
N ASN A 86 -13.24 -13.93 -7.62
CA ASN A 86 -14.63 -13.49 -7.76
C ASN A 86 -15.17 -12.91 -6.45
N ASP A 87 -16.34 -12.26 -6.52
CA ASP A 87 -16.93 -11.53 -5.40
C ASP A 87 -17.26 -12.42 -4.20
N SER A 88 -17.68 -13.67 -4.43
CA SER A 88 -17.98 -14.59 -3.33
C SER A 88 -16.73 -14.95 -2.53
N TYR A 89 -15.60 -15.21 -3.21
CA TYR A 89 -14.33 -15.43 -2.54
C TYR A 89 -13.85 -14.17 -1.83
N LYS A 90 -13.91 -13.00 -2.48
CA LYS A 90 -13.52 -11.72 -1.88
C LYS A 90 -14.32 -11.42 -0.60
N GLN A 91 -15.63 -11.68 -0.58
CA GLN A 91 -16.46 -11.49 0.61
C GLN A 91 -16.08 -12.43 1.76
N ARG A 92 -15.77 -13.70 1.47
CA ARG A 92 -15.29 -14.66 2.49
C ARG A 92 -13.93 -14.26 3.04
N SER A 93 -13.03 -13.82 2.16
CA SER A 93 -11.71 -13.30 2.52
C SER A 93 -11.83 -12.05 3.39
N LEU A 94 -12.65 -11.08 2.99
CA LEU A 94 -12.92 -9.86 3.77
C LEU A 94 -13.47 -10.17 5.16
N LYS A 95 -14.39 -11.16 5.27
CA LYS A 95 -14.90 -11.59 6.58
C LYS A 95 -13.79 -12.11 7.50
N LYS A 96 -12.77 -12.79 6.95
CA LYS A 96 -11.59 -13.22 7.72
C LYS A 96 -10.72 -12.03 8.09
N LEU A 97 -10.47 -11.11 7.16
CA LEU A 97 -9.65 -9.92 7.42
C LEU A 97 -10.24 -9.06 8.56
N ASN A 98 -11.57 -8.96 8.61
CA ASN A 98 -12.28 -8.24 9.68
C ASN A 98 -12.10 -8.82 11.09
N ASP A 99 -11.65 -10.08 11.21
CA ASP A 99 -11.35 -10.74 12.50
C ASP A 99 -9.93 -10.42 13.00
N TYR A 100 -9.12 -9.70 12.21
CA TYR A 100 -7.77 -9.31 12.61
C TYR A 100 -7.73 -8.05 13.46
N ILE A 101 -6.77 -8.02 14.38
CA ILE A 101 -6.46 -6.90 15.26
C ILE A 101 -5.03 -6.46 14.93
N VAL A 102 -4.87 -5.17 14.62
CA VAL A 102 -3.57 -4.54 14.43
C VAL A 102 -3.23 -3.80 15.72
N PHE A 103 -2.08 -4.12 16.29
CA PHE A 103 -1.53 -3.41 17.43
C PHE A 103 -0.59 -2.33 16.92
N VAL A 104 -0.77 -1.10 17.40
CA VAL A 104 0.15 0.04 17.21
C VAL A 104 0.76 0.35 18.57
N GLY A 105 1.97 -0.16 18.81
CA GLY A 105 2.52 -0.28 20.15
C GLY A 105 1.62 -1.13 21.04
N LYS A 106 1.08 -0.52 22.11
CA LYS A 106 0.14 -1.17 23.03
C LYS A 106 -1.34 -0.94 22.68
N HIS A 107 -1.62 -0.19 21.61
CA HIS A 107 -2.98 0.18 21.24
C HIS A 107 -3.59 -0.80 20.25
N GLU A 108 -4.79 -1.30 20.55
CA GLU A 108 -5.54 -2.22 19.69
C GLU A 108 -6.40 -1.48 18.67
N VAL A 109 -6.17 -1.77 17.39
CA VAL A 109 -6.95 -1.24 16.27
C VAL A 109 -7.59 -2.41 15.51
N TYR A 110 -8.91 -2.49 15.54
CA TYR A 110 -9.64 -3.48 14.75
C TYR A 110 -9.56 -3.14 13.27
N ALA A 111 -9.14 -4.08 12.42
CA ALA A 111 -8.92 -3.82 10.99
C ALA A 111 -10.16 -3.26 10.28
N ARG A 112 -11.36 -3.69 10.70
CA ARG A 112 -12.65 -3.22 10.18
C ARG A 112 -12.94 -1.73 10.39
N LEU A 113 -12.28 -1.06 11.33
CA LEU A 113 -12.52 0.37 11.61
C LEU A 113 -11.89 1.27 10.55
N GLY A 114 -10.87 0.78 9.85
CA GLY A 114 -10.21 1.47 8.74
C GLY A 114 -9.38 2.69 9.12
N THR A 115 -9.68 3.37 10.24
CA THR A 115 -8.98 4.57 10.71
C THR A 115 -8.81 4.53 12.22
N PHE A 116 -7.77 5.16 12.74
CA PHE A 116 -7.53 5.28 14.18
C PHE A 116 -6.76 6.56 14.52
N ARG A 117 -6.86 6.97 15.78
CA ARG A 117 -6.08 8.06 16.38
C ARG A 117 -5.26 7.49 17.53
N PHE A 118 -4.00 7.90 17.65
CA PHE A 118 -3.06 7.37 18.62
C PHE A 118 -2.17 8.47 19.18
N ASN A 119 -1.96 8.47 20.50
CA ASN A 119 -1.01 9.36 21.17
C ASN A 119 0.28 8.58 21.42
N ILE A 120 1.37 9.01 20.80
CA ILE A 120 2.68 8.41 20.96
C ILE A 120 3.21 8.79 22.35
N PRO A 121 3.55 7.83 23.23
CA PRO A 121 4.12 8.16 24.53
C PRO A 121 5.43 8.99 24.41
N PRO A 122 5.72 9.91 25.35
CA PRO A 122 6.81 10.89 25.24
C PRO A 122 8.24 10.30 25.23
N ASP A 123 8.41 9.05 25.68
CA ASP A 123 9.71 8.36 25.72
C ASP A 123 9.82 7.25 24.65
N THR A 124 8.92 7.25 23.66
CA THR A 124 8.88 6.21 22.62
C THR A 124 9.99 6.44 21.60
N THR A 125 10.92 5.49 21.48
CA THR A 125 11.96 5.48 20.42
C THR A 125 11.59 4.62 19.23
N SER A 126 10.59 3.74 19.39
CA SER A 126 10.10 2.85 18.34
C SER A 126 8.69 2.36 18.62
N LEU A 127 7.89 2.13 17.58
CA LEU A 127 6.57 1.54 17.66
C LEU A 127 6.55 0.17 16.97
N GLU A 128 6.14 -0.85 17.72
CA GLU A 128 5.85 -2.18 17.16
C GLU A 128 4.46 -2.15 16.50
N ILE A 129 4.40 -2.52 15.22
CA ILE A 129 3.17 -2.78 14.49
C ILE A 129 3.00 -4.28 14.38
N ARG A 130 1.99 -4.84 15.05
CA ARG A 130 1.80 -6.29 15.14
C ARG A 130 0.40 -6.70 14.70
N LEU A 131 0.30 -7.70 13.85
CA LEU A 131 -0.97 -8.29 13.44
C LEU A 131 -1.28 -9.50 14.32
N SER A 132 -2.53 -9.64 14.76
CA SER A 132 -2.99 -10.83 15.45
C SER A 132 -4.38 -11.26 15.01
N ASN A 133 -4.66 -12.55 15.14
CA ASN A 133 -6.01 -13.06 14.98
C ASN A 133 -6.86 -12.87 16.24
N LYS A 134 -8.17 -13.08 16.13
CA LYS A 134 -9.12 -13.03 17.25
C LYS A 134 -8.82 -13.95 18.44
N LYS A 135 -7.92 -14.94 18.27
CA LYS A 135 -7.45 -15.83 19.35
C LYS A 135 -6.20 -15.29 20.04
N GLY A 136 -5.71 -14.12 19.64
CA GLY A 136 -4.49 -13.50 20.16
C GLY A 136 -3.20 -14.06 19.57
N ALA A 137 -3.25 -14.95 18.57
CA ALA A 137 -2.03 -15.46 17.96
C ALA A 137 -1.36 -14.37 17.12
N ASN A 138 -0.07 -14.13 17.36
CA ASN A 138 0.75 -13.22 16.57
C ASN A 138 0.95 -13.80 15.16
N LEU A 139 0.55 -13.05 14.14
CA LEU A 139 0.74 -13.43 12.75
C LEU A 139 2.01 -12.80 12.17
N GLY A 140 2.42 -11.64 12.66
CA GLY A 140 3.62 -10.95 12.23
C GLY A 140 3.76 -9.61 12.93
N SER A 141 4.99 -9.10 12.98
CA SER A 141 5.32 -7.82 13.61
C SER A 141 6.43 -7.11 12.86
N GLU A 142 6.41 -5.78 12.89
CA GLU A 142 7.45 -4.92 12.34
C GLU A 142 7.64 -3.70 13.25
N THR A 143 8.84 -3.11 13.24
CA THR A 143 9.14 -1.93 14.07
C THR A 143 9.34 -0.69 13.20
N ILE A 144 8.71 0.41 13.60
CA ILE A 144 8.92 1.74 13.01
C ILE A 144 9.67 2.60 14.03
N GLU A 145 10.69 3.31 13.56
CA GLU A 145 11.46 4.24 14.40
C GLU A 145 10.62 5.48 14.74
N VAL A 146 10.80 6.00 15.94
CA VAL A 146 10.14 7.23 16.39
C VAL A 146 11.22 8.23 16.77
N ALA A 147 11.17 9.39 16.13
CA ALA A 147 12.08 10.48 16.42
C ALA A 147 11.77 11.11 17.79
N PRO A 148 12.75 11.76 18.44
CA PRO A 148 12.50 12.48 19.69
C PRO A 148 11.51 13.65 19.49
N ALA A 149 10.90 14.07 20.60
CA ALA A 149 9.96 15.19 20.62
C ALA A 149 10.57 16.48 20.02
N THR A 150 9.80 17.12 19.14
CA THR A 150 9.99 18.46 18.56
C THR A 150 9.49 19.59 19.47
N SER A 151 10.30 20.60 19.82
CA SER A 151 9.82 21.87 20.38
C SER A 151 9.68 23.00 19.34
N GLU A 152 10.09 22.78 18.09
CA GLU A 152 9.93 23.76 17.02
C GLU A 152 8.47 23.85 16.56
N SER A 153 7.94 25.08 16.55
CA SER A 153 6.65 25.35 15.91
C SER A 153 6.82 25.31 14.40
N GLU A 154 6.06 24.44 13.75
CA GLU A 154 6.08 24.32 12.30
C GLU A 154 5.47 25.53 11.59
N PRO A 155 5.83 25.77 10.31
CA PRO A 155 5.34 26.93 9.59
C PRO A 155 3.82 26.90 9.48
N ALA A 156 3.16 27.99 9.87
CA ALA A 156 1.70 28.17 9.86
C ALA A 156 1.03 28.12 8.47
N SER A 157 1.78 27.77 7.42
CA SER A 157 1.32 27.76 6.03
C SER A 157 1.40 26.35 5.46
N TYR A 158 0.28 25.89 4.90
CA TYR A 158 0.22 24.61 4.20
C TYR A 158 1.02 24.64 2.90
N LYS A 159 1.75 23.55 2.61
CA LYS A 159 2.50 23.36 1.36
C LYS A 159 2.28 21.96 0.82
N VAL A 160 2.30 21.83 -0.50
CA VAL A 160 2.28 20.56 -1.22
C VAL A 160 3.41 20.58 -2.25
N SER A 161 4.02 19.42 -2.51
CA SER A 161 5.03 19.28 -3.56
C SER A 161 4.48 19.71 -4.92
N SER A 162 5.30 20.39 -5.73
CA SER A 162 4.89 20.88 -7.05
C SER A 162 4.57 19.75 -8.04
N PHE A 163 5.16 18.56 -7.84
CA PHE A 163 4.73 17.34 -8.50
C PHE A 163 4.80 16.13 -7.59
N VAL A 164 4.07 15.09 -7.99
CA VAL A 164 4.04 13.77 -7.37
C VAL A 164 3.94 12.71 -8.44
N GLU A 165 4.30 11.47 -8.12
CA GLU A 165 4.02 10.34 -9.00
C GLU A 165 2.52 10.01 -8.95
N ALA A 166 1.90 9.76 -10.11
CA ALA A 166 0.49 9.45 -10.21
C ALA A 166 0.14 8.18 -9.45
N ASN A 167 -1.04 8.16 -8.80
CA ASN A 167 -1.53 7.06 -7.96
C ASN A 167 -0.66 6.75 -6.73
N LYS A 168 0.27 7.64 -6.34
CA LYS A 168 1.01 7.55 -5.08
C LYS A 168 0.39 8.46 -4.01
N PRO A 169 0.62 8.17 -2.72
CA PRO A 169 0.29 9.09 -1.64
C PRO A 169 0.93 10.47 -1.84
N VAL A 170 0.20 11.51 -1.42
CA VAL A 170 0.59 12.91 -1.50
C VAL A 170 0.56 13.51 -0.10
N ALA A 171 1.60 14.25 0.26
CA ALA A 171 1.69 14.94 1.54
C ALA A 171 1.39 16.44 1.39
N ILE A 172 0.61 16.94 2.34
CA ILE A 172 0.47 18.37 2.62
C ILE A 172 1.23 18.60 3.93
N THR A 173 2.28 19.42 3.92
CA THR A 173 2.98 19.83 5.14
C THR A 173 2.29 21.06 5.72
N GLY A 174 2.20 21.17 7.04
CA GLY A 174 1.57 22.29 7.74
C GLY A 174 1.27 21.92 9.18
N ASP A 175 0.60 22.82 9.91
CA ASP A 175 0.20 22.59 11.29
C ASP A 175 -1.14 21.82 11.32
N PHE A 176 -1.12 20.62 11.89
CA PHE A 176 -2.28 19.73 11.97
C PHE A 176 -2.52 19.27 13.42
N PRO A 177 -3.76 18.99 13.83
CA PRO A 177 -4.08 18.54 15.18
C PRO A 177 -3.84 17.04 15.41
N GLY A 178 -3.47 16.28 14.37
CA GLY A 178 -3.29 14.83 14.42
C GLY A 178 -4.58 13.99 14.40
N ASP A 179 -5.71 14.59 14.00
CA ASP A 179 -7.01 13.91 13.81
C ASP A 179 -7.59 14.16 12.41
N PHE A 180 -7.24 13.32 11.43
CA PHE A 180 -7.63 13.57 10.04
C PHE A 180 -9.12 13.41 9.74
N ARG A 181 -9.91 12.91 10.70
CA ARG A 181 -11.37 12.72 10.53
C ARG A 181 -12.11 14.04 10.34
N MET A 182 -11.46 15.15 10.71
CA MET A 182 -11.96 16.51 10.55
C MET A 182 -11.52 17.17 9.24
N ASN A 183 -10.72 16.47 8.43
CA ASN A 183 -10.18 16.98 7.18
C ASN A 183 -11.00 16.48 5.99
N GLU A 184 -11.43 17.40 5.14
CA GLU A 184 -11.96 17.08 3.81
C GLU A 184 -10.89 17.43 2.77
N VAL A 185 -10.39 16.43 2.05
CA VAL A 185 -9.43 16.62 0.96
C VAL A 185 -10.12 16.28 -0.36
N THR A 186 -10.07 17.21 -1.31
CA THR A 186 -10.53 16.97 -2.68
C THR A 186 -9.48 17.34 -3.70
N VAL A 187 -9.37 16.53 -4.76
CA VAL A 187 -8.52 16.76 -5.91
C VAL A 187 -9.42 16.83 -7.14
N ASN A 188 -9.37 17.94 -7.89
CA ASN A 188 -10.30 18.23 -8.99
C ASN A 188 -11.77 17.96 -8.60
N ASP A 189 -12.17 18.45 -7.43
CA ASP A 189 -13.51 18.29 -6.84
C ASP A 189 -13.96 16.85 -6.52
N GLN A 190 -13.06 15.86 -6.67
CA GLN A 190 -13.30 14.48 -6.25
C GLN A 190 -12.67 14.22 -4.88
N ALA A 191 -13.35 13.45 -4.03
CA ALA A 191 -12.86 13.11 -2.71
C ALA A 191 -11.57 12.29 -2.79
N ALA A 192 -10.52 12.77 -2.12
CA ALA A 192 -9.30 12.02 -1.91
C ALA A 192 -9.37 11.26 -0.57
N THR A 193 -8.59 10.19 -0.43
CA THR A 193 -8.64 9.34 0.77
C THR A 193 -7.51 9.70 1.72
N PRO A 194 -7.77 10.27 2.91
CA PRO A 194 -6.74 10.45 3.93
C PRO A 194 -6.14 9.11 4.34
N LEU A 195 -4.82 9.04 4.48
CA LEU A 195 -4.09 7.82 4.85
C LEU A 195 -3.44 7.92 6.22
N ALA A 196 -2.91 9.10 6.56
CA ALA A 196 -2.19 9.34 7.80
C ALA A 196 -2.09 10.85 8.09
N GLN A 197 -1.95 11.23 9.36
CA GLN A 197 -1.67 12.60 9.75
C GLN A 197 -0.81 12.63 11.01
N SER A 198 0.25 13.44 10.98
CA SER A 198 1.02 13.87 12.15
C SER A 198 0.71 15.35 12.43
N PRO A 199 1.25 15.95 13.50
CA PRO A 199 1.11 17.39 13.70
C PRO A 199 1.70 18.27 12.59
N ARG A 200 2.47 17.69 11.67
CA ARG A 200 3.31 18.38 10.67
C ARG A 200 2.91 18.07 9.23
N SER A 201 2.13 17.01 9.04
CA SER A 201 1.72 16.60 7.71
C SER A 201 0.40 15.84 7.69
N LEU A 202 -0.34 16.01 6.60
CA LEU A 202 -1.47 15.17 6.21
C LEU A 202 -1.10 14.44 4.91
N VAL A 203 -1.19 13.12 4.93
CA VAL A 203 -0.97 12.28 3.76
C VAL A 203 -2.29 11.73 3.25
N PHE A 204 -2.52 11.84 1.95
CA PHE A 204 -3.74 11.36 1.29
C PHE A 204 -3.43 10.64 -0.02
N LEU A 205 -4.32 9.75 -0.46
CA LEU A 205 -4.29 9.14 -1.78
C LEU A 205 -5.23 9.92 -2.71
N PRO A 206 -4.73 10.52 -3.81
CA PRO A 206 -5.59 11.09 -4.83
C PRO A 206 -6.50 10.01 -5.46
N PRO A 207 -7.64 10.38 -6.04
CA PRO A 207 -8.43 9.46 -6.87
C PRO A 207 -7.58 8.84 -7.99
N GLU A 208 -7.91 7.61 -8.35
CA GLU A 208 -7.18 6.85 -9.37
C GLU A 208 -7.25 7.52 -10.75
N ASN A 209 -6.25 7.22 -11.59
CA ASN A 209 -6.19 7.63 -13.00
C ASN A 209 -6.14 9.15 -13.22
N MET A 210 -5.69 9.91 -12.22
CA MET A 210 -5.41 11.34 -12.34
C MET A 210 -3.97 11.59 -12.79
N SER A 211 -3.79 12.46 -13.78
CA SER A 211 -2.48 12.95 -14.24
C SER A 211 -2.61 14.40 -14.74
N GLY A 212 -1.49 15.11 -14.80
CA GLY A 212 -1.45 16.54 -15.14
C GLY A 212 -1.56 17.45 -13.92
N THR A 213 -1.79 18.74 -14.15
CA THR A 213 -1.99 19.74 -13.09
C THR A 213 -3.36 19.55 -12.45
N LEU A 214 -3.36 19.30 -11.13
CA LEU A 214 -4.54 18.98 -10.34
C LEU A 214 -4.77 20.06 -9.28
N LYS A 215 -6.03 20.45 -9.10
CA LYS A 215 -6.48 21.40 -8.08
C LYS A 215 -6.70 20.68 -6.77
N LEU A 216 -5.99 21.10 -5.73
CA LEU A 216 -6.12 20.61 -4.37
C LEU A 216 -6.97 21.58 -3.54
N ARG A 217 -7.92 21.03 -2.80
CA ARG A 217 -8.63 21.75 -1.74
C ARG A 217 -8.59 20.91 -0.47
N LEU A 218 -8.08 21.50 0.59
CA LEU A 218 -8.08 20.96 1.94
C LEU A 218 -8.94 21.86 2.81
N LYS A 219 -9.95 21.30 3.47
CA LYS A 219 -10.71 21.97 4.51
C LYS A 219 -10.43 21.26 5.83
N GLU A 220 -9.96 22.01 6.82
CA GLU A 220 -9.73 21.55 8.18
C GLU A 220 -10.50 22.46 9.14
N GLY A 221 -11.62 21.95 9.67
CA GLY A 221 -12.52 22.78 10.48
C GLY A 221 -12.92 24.07 9.73
N LYS A 222 -12.42 25.21 10.19
CA LYS A 222 -12.65 26.54 9.58
C LYS A 222 -11.56 26.97 8.59
N HIS A 223 -10.41 26.28 8.57
CA HIS A 223 -9.31 26.60 7.68
C HIS A 223 -9.54 25.98 6.30
N LEU A 224 -9.28 26.77 5.27
CA LEU A 224 -9.41 26.34 3.88
C LEU A 224 -8.11 26.65 3.14
N PHE A 225 -7.44 25.59 2.71
CA PHE A 225 -6.28 25.66 1.85
C PHE A 225 -6.66 25.28 0.42
N ARG A 226 -6.11 26.01 -0.54
CA ARG A 226 -6.18 25.71 -1.96
C ARG A 226 -4.76 25.70 -2.51
N GLY A 227 -4.44 24.68 -3.27
CA GLY A 227 -3.14 24.53 -3.92
C GLY A 227 -3.30 23.82 -5.25
N GLU A 228 -2.19 23.69 -5.96
CA GLU A 228 -2.11 22.90 -7.18
C GLU A 228 -0.85 22.06 -7.13
N PHE A 229 -0.91 20.87 -7.69
CA PHE A 229 0.25 20.00 -7.87
C PHE A 229 0.11 19.22 -9.18
N THR A 230 1.22 18.80 -9.77
CA THR A 230 1.21 18.00 -11.00
C THR A 230 1.40 16.53 -10.68
N ALA A 231 0.44 15.67 -11.07
CA ALA A 231 0.60 14.22 -11.00
C ALA A 231 1.21 13.68 -12.30
N LEU A 232 2.36 13.02 -12.18
CA LEU A 232 3.12 12.49 -13.30
C LEU A 232 3.18 10.97 -13.27
N SER A 233 2.81 10.30 -14.35
CA SER A 233 2.96 8.86 -14.49
C SER A 233 4.21 8.55 -15.31
N VAL A 234 5.06 7.64 -14.82
CA VAL A 234 6.18 7.07 -15.59
C VAL A 234 5.91 5.60 -15.84
N SER A 235 6.11 5.17 -17.09
CA SER A 235 5.93 3.78 -17.48
C SER A 235 7.06 3.30 -18.39
N LEU A 236 7.41 2.03 -18.23
CA LEU A 236 8.33 1.31 -19.10
C LEU A 236 7.56 0.21 -19.80
N SER A 237 7.73 0.12 -21.12
CA SER A 237 7.14 -0.95 -21.92
C SER A 237 8.18 -1.50 -22.88
N MET A 238 8.17 -2.83 -23.02
CA MET A 238 8.99 -3.57 -23.96
C MET A 238 8.22 -4.83 -24.35
N VAL A 239 8.42 -5.28 -25.59
CA VAL A 239 7.67 -6.43 -26.13
C VAL A 239 7.98 -7.74 -25.38
N THR A 240 9.10 -7.80 -24.66
CA THR A 240 9.54 -8.97 -23.90
C THR A 240 10.29 -8.55 -22.63
N ASN A 241 10.29 -9.41 -21.61
CA ASN A 241 11.14 -9.30 -20.41
C ASN A 241 12.29 -10.33 -20.40
N LYS A 242 12.47 -11.04 -21.52
CA LYS A 242 13.58 -11.96 -21.79
C LYS A 242 14.26 -11.53 -23.07
N VAL A 243 15.59 -11.52 -23.05
CA VAL A 243 16.40 -11.23 -24.23
C VAL A 243 17.15 -12.46 -24.70
N GLU A 244 17.37 -12.53 -26.00
CA GLU A 244 18.28 -13.47 -26.63
C GLU A 244 19.62 -12.78 -26.90
N ARG A 245 20.71 -13.56 -26.85
CA ARG A 245 22.04 -13.01 -27.14
C ARG A 245 22.11 -12.45 -28.56
N GLY A 246 22.57 -11.21 -28.69
CA GLY A 246 22.71 -10.50 -29.96
C GLY A 246 21.40 -9.97 -30.54
N LYS A 247 20.26 -10.19 -29.87
CA LYS A 247 18.98 -9.60 -30.30
C LYS A 247 18.77 -8.24 -29.66
N SER A 248 18.21 -7.35 -30.47
CA SER A 248 17.87 -6.00 -30.10
C SER A 248 16.36 -5.88 -29.90
N HIS A 249 15.96 -5.16 -28.85
CA HIS A 249 14.58 -4.86 -28.53
C HIS A 249 14.41 -3.37 -28.25
N SER A 250 13.22 -2.83 -28.56
CA SER A 250 12.90 -1.44 -28.25
C SER A 250 12.24 -1.34 -26.87
N LEU A 251 12.88 -0.57 -26.00
CA LEU A 251 12.32 -0.09 -24.74
C LEU A 251 11.66 1.27 -24.99
N LEU A 252 10.39 1.41 -24.61
CA LEU A 252 9.68 2.68 -24.60
C LEU A 252 9.48 3.14 -23.15
N VAL A 253 10.09 4.27 -22.82
CA VAL A 253 9.81 5.04 -21.61
C VAL A 253 8.76 6.09 -21.95
N ARG A 254 7.68 6.16 -21.18
CA ARG A 254 6.63 7.17 -21.38
C ARG A 254 6.35 7.89 -20.08
N VAL A 255 6.30 9.21 -20.15
CA VAL A 255 5.86 10.09 -19.05
C VAL A 255 4.58 10.81 -19.48
N VAL A 256 3.56 10.76 -18.62
CA VAL A 256 2.25 11.40 -18.84
C VAL A 256 1.98 12.41 -17.73
N GLY A 257 1.32 13.52 -18.07
CA GLY A 257 0.96 14.59 -17.13
C GLY A 257 1.84 15.83 -17.25
N LEU A 258 2.65 15.94 -18.31
CA LEU A 258 3.61 17.06 -18.51
C LEU A 258 2.99 18.32 -19.14
N LYS A 259 1.66 18.45 -19.12
CA LYS A 259 0.95 19.60 -19.72
C LYS A 259 0.90 20.78 -18.74
N ASP A 260 0.53 21.96 -19.24
CA ASP A 260 0.07 23.10 -18.42
C ASP A 260 1.05 23.54 -17.32
N ASN A 261 2.23 24.02 -17.73
CA ASN A 261 3.30 24.47 -16.83
C ASN A 261 3.80 23.41 -15.83
N ALA A 262 3.68 22.12 -16.18
CA ALA A 262 4.27 21.04 -15.40
C ALA A 262 5.74 21.36 -15.04
N PRO A 263 6.17 21.04 -13.81
CA PRO A 263 7.54 21.30 -13.40
C PRO A 263 8.50 20.52 -14.27
N SER A 264 9.69 21.10 -14.52
CA SER A 264 10.73 20.39 -15.24
C SER A 264 11.22 19.21 -14.41
N VAL A 265 11.16 18.02 -15.00
CA VAL A 265 11.57 16.76 -14.38
C VAL A 265 12.60 16.05 -15.24
N MET A 266 13.44 15.26 -14.59
CA MET A 266 14.36 14.35 -15.24
C MET A 266 13.82 12.92 -15.07
N VAL A 267 13.97 12.12 -16.12
CA VAL A 267 13.68 10.69 -16.09
C VAL A 267 15.01 9.97 -15.94
N LYS A 268 15.19 9.34 -14.78
CA LYS A 268 16.34 8.48 -14.50
C LYS A 268 16.01 7.05 -14.95
N VAL A 269 16.71 6.56 -15.95
CA VAL A 269 16.60 5.17 -16.43
C VAL A 269 17.84 4.40 -15.98
N GLN A 270 17.64 3.23 -15.39
CA GLN A 270 18.73 2.41 -14.87
C GLN A 270 18.58 0.93 -15.24
N ASN A 271 19.62 0.38 -15.85
CA ASN A 271 19.81 -1.05 -16.05
C ASN A 271 20.42 -1.67 -14.79
N LEU A 272 19.68 -2.56 -14.13
CA LEU A 272 20.11 -3.27 -12.93
C LEU A 272 20.76 -4.63 -13.27
N THR A 273 20.87 -4.96 -14.55
CA THR A 273 21.41 -6.23 -15.05
C THR A 273 22.34 -6.03 -16.26
N PRO A 274 23.40 -5.23 -16.14
CA PRO A 274 24.32 -4.90 -17.25
C PRO A 274 25.04 -6.12 -17.84
N GLN A 275 25.14 -7.22 -17.07
CA GLN A 275 25.69 -8.49 -17.55
C GLN A 275 24.74 -9.27 -18.48
N ILE A 276 23.45 -8.91 -18.52
CA ILE A 276 22.43 -9.59 -19.35
C ILE A 276 22.06 -8.74 -20.57
N VAL A 277 21.90 -7.43 -20.39
CA VAL A 277 21.54 -6.49 -21.46
C VAL A 277 22.45 -5.28 -21.44
N ASN A 278 22.75 -4.75 -22.63
CA ASN A 278 23.32 -3.42 -22.80
C ASN A 278 22.19 -2.45 -23.19
N LEU A 279 22.08 -1.34 -22.45
CA LEU A 279 21.09 -0.30 -22.71
C LEU A 279 21.73 0.83 -23.54
N GLU A 280 21.09 1.22 -24.64
CA GLU A 280 21.49 2.39 -25.43
C GLU A 280 21.56 3.63 -24.54
N GLY A 281 22.68 4.38 -24.61
CA GLY A 281 22.93 5.53 -23.73
C GLY A 281 23.55 5.16 -22.38
N GLY A 282 23.85 3.88 -22.13
CA GLY A 282 24.52 3.39 -20.92
C GLY A 282 23.57 2.89 -19.84
N ASP A 283 24.14 2.28 -18.81
CA ASP A 283 23.38 1.61 -17.73
C ASP A 283 22.67 2.58 -16.78
N VAL A 284 23.08 3.85 -16.75
CA VAL A 284 22.41 4.92 -15.99
C VAL A 284 22.30 6.14 -16.88
N GLN A 285 21.08 6.63 -17.06
CA GLN A 285 20.77 7.80 -17.87
C GLN A 285 19.85 8.72 -17.10
N SER A 286 20.02 10.03 -17.28
CA SER A 286 19.09 11.05 -16.81
C SER A 286 18.73 11.94 -17.98
N VAL A 287 17.47 11.93 -18.40
CA VAL A 287 17.00 12.67 -19.57
C VAL A 287 15.90 13.64 -19.16
N GLY A 288 15.99 14.90 -19.57
CA GLY A 288 14.94 15.88 -19.31
C GLY A 288 13.66 15.53 -20.06
N ALA A 289 12.53 15.48 -19.35
CA ALA A 289 11.23 15.25 -19.96
C ALA A 289 10.44 16.57 -20.03
N LYS A 290 10.08 16.95 -21.25
CA LYS A 290 9.24 18.10 -21.56
C LYS A 290 8.28 17.73 -22.67
N SER A 291 7.03 18.16 -22.58
CA SER A 291 6.03 17.92 -23.62
C SER A 291 5.02 19.06 -23.67
N ASP A 292 4.67 19.49 -24.88
CA ASP A 292 3.57 20.44 -25.09
C ASP A 292 2.22 19.72 -25.20
N THR A 293 2.22 18.41 -25.49
CA THR A 293 1.02 17.57 -25.62
C THR A 293 0.64 16.88 -24.30
N GLY A 294 1.48 17.01 -23.27
CA GLY A 294 1.32 16.35 -21.97
C GLY A 294 1.88 14.94 -21.89
N THR A 295 2.37 14.37 -23.01
CA THR A 295 3.05 13.07 -23.05
C THR A 295 4.45 13.22 -23.63
N TRP A 296 5.44 12.70 -22.93
CA TRP A 296 6.83 12.60 -23.39
C TRP A 296 7.22 11.13 -23.56
N GLU A 297 7.96 10.82 -24.60
CA GLU A 297 8.42 9.46 -24.89
C GLU A 297 9.91 9.42 -25.18
N LEU A 298 10.56 8.36 -24.70
CA LEU A 298 11.94 8.03 -25.01
C LEU A 298 12.00 6.58 -25.49
N LYS A 299 12.50 6.39 -26.71
CA LYS A 299 12.83 5.05 -27.21
C LYS A 299 14.30 4.78 -26.99
N ARG A 300 14.60 3.58 -26.52
CA ARG A 300 15.96 3.07 -26.34
C ARG A 300 16.08 1.66 -26.89
N GLU A 301 17.24 1.37 -27.45
CA GLU A 301 17.64 0.03 -27.81
C GLU A 301 18.13 -0.74 -26.58
N VAL A 302 17.73 -2.01 -26.47
CA VAL A 302 18.19 -2.97 -25.47
C VAL A 302 18.78 -4.16 -26.21
N LEU A 303 20.11 -4.31 -26.14
CA LEU A 303 20.83 -5.41 -26.79
C LEU A 303 21.10 -6.54 -25.80
N GLY A 304 20.68 -7.76 -26.12
CA GLY A 304 20.96 -8.93 -25.31
C GLY A 304 22.45 -9.29 -25.33
N ALA A 305 23.14 -9.09 -24.21
CA ALA A 305 24.52 -9.56 -24.03
C ALA A 305 24.55 -11.06 -23.70
N ARG A 306 23.56 -11.54 -22.93
CA ARG A 306 23.37 -12.94 -22.53
C ARG A 306 21.88 -13.27 -22.51
N VAL A 307 21.56 -14.57 -22.62
CA VAL A 307 20.20 -15.06 -22.41
C VAL A 307 19.86 -14.95 -20.92
N GLY A 308 18.70 -14.37 -20.61
CA GLY A 308 18.24 -14.27 -19.23
C GLY A 308 17.10 -13.29 -19.03
N ALA A 309 16.58 -13.27 -17.79
CA ALA A 309 15.74 -12.18 -17.32
C ALA A 309 16.62 -10.96 -17.03
N PHE A 310 16.11 -9.78 -17.34
CA PHE A 310 16.78 -8.52 -17.09
C PHE A 310 15.85 -7.58 -16.33
N ARG A 311 16.41 -6.52 -15.74
CA ARG A 311 15.63 -5.52 -15.00
C ARG A 311 16.12 -4.11 -15.35
N ILE A 312 15.24 -3.33 -15.94
CA ILE A 312 15.42 -1.90 -16.17
C ILE A 312 14.33 -1.17 -15.41
N VAL A 313 14.69 -0.08 -14.74
CA VAL A 313 13.77 0.77 -13.97
C VAL A 313 13.83 2.21 -14.47
N ALA A 314 12.73 2.92 -14.30
CA ALA A 314 12.65 4.35 -14.56
C ALA A 314 12.03 5.04 -13.35
N ALA A 315 12.57 6.21 -13.01
CA ALA A 315 12.08 7.04 -11.92
C ALA A 315 12.06 8.51 -12.36
N LEU A 316 11.10 9.26 -11.81
CA LEU A 316 11.05 10.71 -11.96
C LEU A 316 11.89 11.36 -10.84
N VAL A 317 12.72 12.32 -11.20
CA VAL A 317 13.43 13.16 -10.23
C VAL A 317 13.24 14.64 -10.60
N PRO A 318 13.19 15.56 -9.60
CA PRO A 318 13.15 16.98 -9.89
C PRO A 318 14.34 17.40 -10.76
N SER A 319 14.13 18.31 -11.71
CA SER A 319 15.27 19.02 -12.29
C SER A 319 15.88 19.94 -11.22
N GLU A 320 17.19 19.91 -11.04
CA GLU A 320 17.85 20.89 -10.18
C GLU A 320 17.61 22.29 -10.76
N LYS A 321 16.74 23.08 -10.12
CA LYS A 321 16.75 24.53 -10.35
C LYS A 321 18.04 25.06 -9.74
N LYS A 322 18.93 25.66 -10.55
CA LYS A 322 19.97 26.55 -10.03
C LYS A 322 19.28 27.60 -9.15
N ASN A 323 19.55 27.58 -7.85
CA ASN A 323 19.06 28.57 -6.89
C ASN A 323 19.57 29.96 -7.29
N ASN A 324 18.74 30.75 -7.96
CA ASN A 324 18.91 32.21 -7.93
C ASN A 324 18.27 32.71 -6.65
N LEU A 325 19.15 33.01 -5.69
CA LEU A 325 18.84 33.57 -4.38
C LEU A 325 18.15 34.94 -4.46
N SER A 326 17.39 35.20 -3.40
CA SER A 326 16.94 36.48 -2.86
C SER A 326 15.93 37.31 -3.67
N GLN A 327 14.67 37.29 -3.21
CA GLN A 327 13.95 38.53 -3.02
C GLN A 327 13.78 38.76 -1.52
N SER A 328 14.44 39.81 -1.06
CA SER A 328 14.20 40.51 0.20
C SER A 328 12.75 40.99 0.23
N VAL A 329 12.10 40.83 1.38
CA VAL A 329 10.83 41.48 1.69
C VAL A 329 11.17 42.61 2.65
N ASP A 330 10.85 43.84 2.25
CA ASP A 330 10.69 44.99 3.13
C ASP A 330 9.48 44.78 4.07
#